data_AF-K2GIT1-F1
#
_entry.id   AF-K2GIT1-F1
#
_cell.length_a   1.000
_cell.length_b   1.000
_cell.length_c   1.000
_cell.angle_alpha   90.00
_cell.angle_beta   90.00
_cell.angle_gamma   90.00
#
_symmetry.space_group_name_H-M   'P 1'
#
loop_
_entity.id
_entity.type
_entity.pdbx_description
1 polymer ?
#
loop_
_entity_poly.entity_id
_entity_poly.type
_entity_poly.pdbx_seq_one_letter_code
_entity_poly.pdbx_strand_id
1 'polypeptide(L)'
;MGYTSVADQTSYDAFNMFNNGVAKAALESATIADKTDAITARTKYVGAIDGTNMSIGFESGLVYGEDTAYNLGTTLFLNPQLSVGASYMESSFAGSPDKAWGAKVNYFITPAVAVGASYVNANAEGQALDTQTIGVNAKFRF
;
A
#
# COMPACT_ATOMS: atom_id res chain seq x y z
N MET A 1 1.24 -15.88 -9.36
CA MET A 1 1.34 -15.11 -10.61
C MET A 1 -0.04 -14.60 -10.96
N GLY A 2 -0.21 -13.29 -11.08
CA GLY A 2 -1.48 -12.66 -11.47
C GLY A 2 -1.24 -11.70 -12.63
N TYR A 3 -2.24 -11.53 -13.47
CA TYR A 3 -2.25 -10.53 -14.54
C TYR A 3 -3.24 -9.42 -14.17
N THR A 4 -2.98 -8.20 -14.59
CA THR A 4 -3.95 -7.11 -14.54
C THR A 4 -3.97 -6.44 -15.89
N SER A 5 -5.17 -6.21 -16.43
CA SER A 5 -5.39 -5.43 -17.64
C SER A 5 -6.53 -4.45 -17.37
N VAL A 6 -6.39 -3.22 -17.83
CA VAL A 6 -7.39 -2.18 -17.61
C VAL A 6 -8.43 -2.27 -18.74
N ALA A 7 -9.64 -2.75 -18.42
CA ALA A 7 -10.77 -2.76 -19.36
C ALA A 7 -11.60 -1.47 -19.30
N ASP A 8 -11.47 -0.65 -18.25
CA ASP A 8 -12.22 0.60 -18.07
C ASP A 8 -11.36 1.69 -17.42
N GLN A 9 -11.21 2.82 -18.13
CA GLN A 9 -10.26 3.92 -17.89
C GLN A 9 -10.57 4.84 -16.69
N THR A 10 -11.58 4.51 -15.87
CA THR A 10 -11.89 5.24 -14.63
C THR A 10 -12.22 4.29 -13.48
N SER A 11 -11.48 3.18 -13.40
CA SER A 11 -11.48 2.33 -12.22
C SER A 11 -10.63 2.96 -11.13
N TYR A 12 -11.22 3.81 -10.30
CA TYR A 12 -10.66 4.14 -8.98
C TYR A 12 -10.60 2.84 -8.17
N ASP A 13 -9.45 2.17 -8.18
CA ASP A 13 -9.25 0.98 -7.37
C ASP A 13 -9.39 1.40 -5.90
N ALA A 14 -10.48 0.99 -5.26
CA ALA A 14 -10.76 1.30 -3.87
C ALA A 14 -9.63 0.81 -2.94
N PHE A 15 -8.91 -0.24 -3.33
CA PHE A 15 -7.74 -0.73 -2.61
C PHE A 15 -6.55 0.23 -2.74
N ASN A 16 -6.41 0.86 -3.91
CA ASN A 16 -5.39 1.85 -4.18
C ASN A 16 -5.75 3.20 -3.55
N MET A 17 -7.02 3.63 -3.59
CA MET A 17 -7.49 4.83 -2.88
C MET A 17 -7.36 4.69 -1.35
N PHE A 18 -7.63 3.49 -0.82
CA PHE A 18 -7.49 3.19 0.60
C PHE A 18 -6.03 3.11 1.07
N ASN A 19 -5.11 2.66 0.21
CA ASN A 19 -3.68 2.52 0.56
C ASN A 19 -2.81 3.73 0.16
N ASN A 20 -3.19 4.48 -0.88
CA ASN A 20 -2.36 5.47 -1.55
C ASN A 20 -3.00 6.88 -1.67
N GLY A 21 -4.26 7.06 -1.26
CA GLY A 21 -4.95 8.36 -1.28
C GLY A 21 -5.54 8.76 -2.65
N VAL A 22 -6.51 9.67 -2.64
CA VAL A 22 -7.32 10.07 -3.82
C VAL A 22 -6.50 10.84 -4.87
N ALA A 23 -5.54 11.66 -4.43
CA ALA A 23 -4.71 12.47 -5.33
C ALA A 23 -3.78 11.60 -6.20
N LYS A 24 -3.26 10.51 -5.64
CA LYS A 24 -2.39 9.56 -6.34
C LYS A 24 -3.19 8.72 -7.35
N ALA A 25 -4.44 8.38 -7.03
CA ALA A 25 -5.35 7.71 -7.96
C ALA A 25 -5.74 8.58 -9.17
N ALA A 26 -5.86 9.91 -8.99
CA ALA A 26 -6.13 10.84 -10.09
C ALA A 26 -4.92 11.05 -11.02
N LEU A 27 -3.70 11.02 -10.48
CA LEU A 27 -2.46 11.10 -11.27
C LEU A 27 -2.17 9.79 -12.02
N GLU A 28 -2.45 8.63 -11.40
CA GLU A 28 -2.39 7.33 -12.10
C GLU A 28 -3.37 7.29 -13.28
N SER A 29 -4.61 7.77 -13.11
CA SER A 29 -5.63 7.76 -14.18
C SER A 29 -5.27 8.61 -15.40
N ALA A 30 -4.45 9.66 -15.24
CA ALA A 30 -4.03 10.52 -16.35
C ALA A 30 -2.80 9.99 -17.10
N THR A 31 -2.03 9.08 -16.48
CA THR A 31 -0.76 8.58 -17.03
C THR A 31 -0.91 7.21 -17.68
N ILE A 32 -1.96 6.45 -17.32
CA ILE A 32 -2.37 5.17 -17.94
C ILE A 32 -3.20 5.44 -19.21
N ALA A 33 -2.64 6.19 -20.16
CA ALA A 33 -3.28 6.44 -21.46
C ALA A 33 -2.54 5.79 -22.63
N ASP A 34 -1.29 5.36 -22.44
CA ASP A 34 -0.46 4.87 -23.54
C ASP A 34 0.28 3.58 -23.15
N LYS A 35 -0.41 2.45 -23.32
CA LYS A 35 0.08 1.06 -23.14
C LYS A 35 0.35 0.75 -21.66
N THR A 36 0.30 -0.51 -21.19
CA THR A 36 1.47 -1.39 -21.09
C THR A 36 1.02 -2.72 -20.44
N ASP A 37 1.50 -3.86 -20.95
CA ASP A 37 1.39 -5.16 -20.27
C ASP A 37 2.31 -5.17 -19.03
N ALA A 38 1.77 -5.49 -17.85
CA ALA A 38 2.55 -5.55 -16.61
C ALA A 38 2.42 -6.92 -15.91
N ILE A 39 3.56 -7.52 -15.60
CA ILE A 39 3.66 -8.74 -14.79
C ILE A 39 3.70 -8.33 -13.32
N THR A 40 2.89 -9.01 -12.49
CA THR A 40 2.90 -8.78 -11.05
C THR A 40 3.33 -10.03 -10.29
N ALA A 41 4.25 -9.84 -9.35
CA ALA A 41 4.65 -10.83 -8.37
C ALA A 41 4.37 -10.27 -6.97
N ARG A 42 3.82 -11.10 -6.09
CA ARG A 42 3.57 -10.74 -4.69
C ARG A 42 3.90 -11.91 -3.79
N THR A 43 4.64 -11.66 -2.73
CA THR A 43 4.87 -12.61 -1.64
C THR A 43 4.24 -12.07 -0.37
N LYS A 44 3.70 -12.99 0.43
CA LYS A 44 3.08 -12.68 1.71
C LYS A 44 3.42 -13.77 2.71
N TYR A 45 3.90 -13.35 3.86
CA TYR A 45 4.17 -14.21 5.00
C TYR A 45 3.50 -13.63 6.24
N VAL A 46 2.87 -14.49 7.04
CA VAL A 46 2.39 -14.15 8.38
C VAL A 46 2.75 -15.31 9.29
N GLY A 47 3.57 -15.05 10.30
CA GLY A 47 4.06 -16.05 11.24
C GLY A 47 3.81 -15.64 12.68
N ALA A 48 3.42 -16.59 13.53
CA ALA A 48 3.39 -16.38 14.97
C ALA A 48 4.81 -16.26 15.52
N ILE A 49 4.99 -15.43 16.55
CA ILE A 49 6.24 -15.37 17.31
C ILE A 49 6.11 -16.39 18.43
N ASP A 50 6.96 -17.42 18.38
CA ASP A 50 6.87 -18.56 19.29
C ASP A 50 6.95 -18.12 20.76
N GLY A 51 6.14 -18.77 21.60
CA GLY A 51 6.02 -18.43 23.03
C GLY A 51 5.31 -17.09 23.33
N THR A 52 4.69 -16.43 22.36
CA THR A 52 3.96 -15.16 22.57
C THR A 52 2.60 -15.12 21.86
N ASN A 53 1.75 -14.16 22.22
CA ASN A 53 0.51 -13.85 21.48
C ASN A 53 0.74 -12.89 20.29
N MET A 54 1.98 -12.76 19.84
CA MET A 54 2.37 -11.84 18.77
C MET A 54 2.51 -12.58 17.44
N SER A 55 2.39 -11.84 16.35
CA SER A 55 2.74 -12.32 15.01
C SER A 55 3.41 -11.23 14.21
N ILE A 56 4.16 -11.62 13.18
CA ILE A 56 4.79 -10.71 12.24
C ILE A 56 4.35 -11.06 10.82
N GLY A 57 4.01 -10.03 10.06
CA GLY A 57 3.64 -10.11 8.66
C GLY A 57 4.65 -9.39 7.78
N PHE A 58 5.04 -10.01 6.69
CA PHE A 58 5.83 -9.41 5.62
C PHE A 58 5.06 -9.52 4.31
N GLU A 59 5.00 -8.42 3.58
CA GLU A 59 4.44 -8.35 2.25
C GLU A 59 5.47 -7.70 1.33
N SER A 60 5.71 -8.30 0.18
CA SER A 60 6.49 -7.69 -0.88
C SER A 60 5.75 -7.88 -2.20
N GLY A 61 5.83 -6.87 -3.05
CA GLY A 61 5.34 -6.95 -4.41
C GLY A 61 6.31 -6.31 -5.38
N LEU A 62 6.25 -6.81 -6.60
CA LEU A 62 6.99 -6.33 -7.74
C LEU A 62 5.99 -6.22 -8.89
N VAL A 63 6.00 -5.08 -9.55
CA VAL A 63 5.29 -4.84 -10.80
C VAL A 63 6.35 -4.56 -11.86
N TYR A 64 6.32 -5.33 -12.93
CA TYR A 64 7.30 -5.30 -14.01
C TYR A 64 6.58 -5.16 -15.36
N GLY A 65 6.68 -3.98 -15.98
CA GLY A 65 6.17 -3.67 -17.31
C GLY A 65 7.21 -2.90 -18.12
N GLU A 66 6.86 -1.72 -18.65
CA GLU A 66 7.83 -0.76 -19.21
C GLU A 66 8.65 -0.09 -18.09
N ASP A 67 8.05 0.11 -16.92
CA ASP A 67 8.69 0.57 -15.69
C ASP A 67 8.61 -0.51 -14.60
N THR A 68 9.55 -0.46 -13.65
CA THR A 68 9.60 -1.36 -12.51
C THR A 68 9.19 -0.63 -11.23
N ALA A 69 8.26 -1.22 -10.48
CA ALA A 69 7.92 -0.77 -9.15
C ALA A 69 8.03 -1.93 -8.16
N TYR A 70 8.55 -1.65 -6.97
CA TYR A 70 8.59 -2.61 -5.89
C TYR A 70 8.00 -2.00 -4.62
N ASN A 71 7.32 -2.83 -3.83
CA ASN A 71 6.81 -2.44 -2.53
C ASN A 71 7.16 -3.49 -1.49
N LEU A 72 7.40 -3.00 -0.28
CA LEU A 72 7.75 -3.76 0.91
C LEU A 72 6.88 -3.26 2.06
N GLY A 73 6.32 -4.18 2.83
CA GLY A 73 5.48 -3.88 3.97
C GLY A 73 5.76 -4.85 5.09
N THR A 74 5.95 -4.32 6.29
CA THR A 74 6.09 -5.12 7.51
C THR A 74 5.00 -4.71 8.48
N THR A 75 4.36 -5.68 9.11
CA THR A 75 3.37 -5.44 10.16
C THR A 75 3.66 -6.32 11.36
N LEU A 76 3.87 -5.69 12.52
CA LEU A 76 3.98 -6.36 13.80
C LEU A 76 2.62 -6.34 14.49
N PHE A 77 2.09 -7.52 14.76
CA PHE A 77 0.90 -7.71 15.59
C PHE A 77 1.37 -7.91 17.03
N LEU A 78 1.27 -6.84 17.84
CA LEU A 78 1.71 -6.81 19.24
C LEU A 78 0.80 -7.69 20.12
N ASN A 79 -0.46 -7.84 19.73
CA ASN A 79 -1.41 -8.78 20.29
C ASN A 79 -2.54 -8.97 19.26
N PRO A 80 -3.55 -9.83 19.51
CA PRO A 80 -4.67 -10.03 18.59
C PRO A 80 -5.49 -8.77 18.28
N GLN A 81 -5.36 -7.71 19.08
CA GLN A 81 -6.13 -6.47 18.93
C GLN A 81 -5.32 -5.32 18.31
N LEU A 82 -4.00 -5.27 18.47
CA LEU A 82 -3.16 -4.14 18.11
C LEU A 82 -2.08 -4.55 17.13
N SER A 83 -1.99 -3.84 16.01
CA SER A 83 -0.90 -3.96 15.07
C SER A 83 -0.32 -2.61 14.66
N VAL A 84 0.99 -2.61 14.44
CA VAL A 84 1.74 -1.48 13.91
C VAL A 84 2.53 -1.96 12.70
N GLY A 85 2.66 -1.13 11.68
CA GLY A 85 3.38 -1.51 10.47
C GLY A 85 4.03 -0.32 9.80
N ALA A 86 5.02 -0.66 8.97
CA ALA A 86 5.68 0.28 8.08
C ALA A 86 5.63 -0.27 6.66
N SER A 87 5.66 0.63 5.69
CA SER A 87 5.71 0.29 4.28
C SER A 87 6.70 1.19 3.55
N TYR A 88 7.31 0.65 2.51
CA TYR A 88 8.16 1.35 1.57
C TYR A 88 7.77 0.93 0.16
N MET A 89 7.82 1.88 -0.77
CA MET A 89 7.56 1.66 -2.18
C MET A 89 8.49 2.54 -2.98
N GLU A 90 9.02 2.01 -4.07
CA GLU A 90 9.82 2.76 -5.02
C GLU A 90 9.44 2.35 -6.44
N SER A 91 9.49 3.32 -7.34
CA SER A 91 9.16 3.14 -8.74
C SER A 91 10.17 3.86 -9.62
N SER A 92 10.55 3.24 -10.73
CA SER A 92 11.39 3.87 -11.76
C SER A 92 10.60 4.75 -12.73
N PHE A 93 9.30 4.97 -12.49
CA PHE A 93 8.40 5.62 -13.43
C PHE A 93 8.69 7.13 -13.52
N ALA A 94 9.16 7.57 -14.69
CA ALA A 94 9.50 8.97 -14.95
C ALA A 94 8.29 9.89 -14.74
N GLY A 95 8.41 10.85 -13.81
CA GLY A 95 7.35 11.84 -13.53
C GLY A 95 6.37 11.44 -12.42
N SER A 96 6.63 10.36 -11.68
CA SER A 96 5.89 10.00 -10.47
C SER A 96 6.76 10.17 -9.21
N PRO A 97 6.19 10.13 -7.98
CA PRO A 97 6.99 10.11 -6.77
C PRO A 97 7.87 8.85 -6.74
N ASP A 98 9.17 9.04 -6.87
CA ASP A 98 10.14 7.93 -6.98
C ASP A 98 10.13 7.04 -5.75
N LYS A 99 9.82 7.60 -4.56
CA LYS A 99 9.89 6.89 -3.29
C LYS A 99 8.72 7.26 -2.38
N ALA A 100 8.11 6.27 -1.74
CA ALA A 100 7.12 6.48 -0.71
C ALA A 100 7.38 5.58 0.48
N TRP A 101 7.23 6.13 1.69
CA TRP A 101 7.25 5.37 2.92
C TRP A 101 6.03 5.71 3.76
N GLY A 102 5.59 4.77 4.57
CA GLY A 102 4.43 4.97 5.41
C GLY A 102 4.50 4.18 6.69
N ALA A 103 3.70 4.63 7.65
CA ALA A 103 3.44 3.95 8.91
C ALA A 103 1.94 3.78 9.09
N LYS A 104 1.53 2.68 9.71
CA LYS A 104 0.14 2.38 10.02
C LYS A 104 0.00 1.77 11.40
N VAL A 105 -1.11 2.09 12.05
CA VAL A 105 -1.53 1.47 13.30
C VAL A 105 -2.98 1.04 13.16
N ASN A 106 -3.33 -0.14 13.68
CA ASN A 106 -4.69 -0.63 13.71
C ASN A 106 -4.99 -1.22 15.08
N TYR A 107 -6.18 -0.93 15.62
CA TYR A 107 -6.63 -1.40 16.91
C TYR A 107 -8.07 -1.91 16.84
N PHE A 108 -8.31 -3.13 17.32
CA PHE A 108 -9.61 -3.74 17.51
C PHE A 108 -10.14 -3.39 18.90
N ILE A 109 -11.11 -2.48 18.96
CA ILE A 109 -11.84 -2.14 20.18
C ILE A 109 -12.63 -3.37 20.64
N THR A 110 -13.26 -4.05 19.68
CA THR A 110 -13.89 -5.37 19.86
C THR A 110 -13.54 -6.25 18.66
N PRO A 111 -13.76 -7.58 18.71
CA PRO A 111 -13.56 -8.44 17.54
C PRO A 111 -14.36 -7.97 16.29
N ALA A 112 -15.47 -7.27 16.52
CA ALA A 112 -16.35 -6.72 15.48
C ALA A 112 -15.97 -5.30 15.03
N VAL A 113 -15.29 -4.50 15.86
CA VAL A 113 -15.02 -3.07 15.59
C VAL A 113 -13.53 -2.77 15.66
N ALA A 114 -12.98 -2.26 14.56
CA ALA A 114 -11.59 -1.81 14.48
C ALA A 114 -11.48 -0.37 13.99
N VAL A 115 -10.45 0.32 14.47
CA VAL A 115 -10.03 1.64 14.00
C VAL A 115 -8.56 1.60 13.63
N GLY A 116 -8.17 2.46 12.70
CA GLY A 116 -6.78 2.57 12.26
C GLY A 116 -6.42 3.97 11.84
N ALA A 117 -5.12 4.25 11.88
CA ALA A 117 -4.55 5.47 11.36
C ALA A 117 -3.33 5.13 10.49
N SER A 118 -3.10 5.92 9.46
CA SER A 118 -1.97 5.80 8.56
C SER A 118 -1.36 7.17 8.26
N TYR A 119 -0.05 7.16 8.09
CA TYR A 119 0.72 8.27 7.56
C TYR A 119 1.55 7.74 6.40
N VAL A 120 1.53 8.43 5.27
CA VAL A 120 2.34 8.11 4.10
C VAL A 120 3.00 9.39 3.63
N ASN A 121 4.30 9.32 3.40
CA ASN A 121 5.06 10.37 2.77
C ASN A 121 5.62 9.84 1.44
N ALA A 122 5.30 10.53 0.35
CA ALA A 122 5.78 10.24 -0.98
C ALA A 122 6.64 11.41 -1.46
N ASN A 123 7.91 11.13 -1.73
CA ASN A 123 8.89 12.08 -2.24
C ASN A 123 9.10 11.85 -3.74
N ALA A 124 9.27 12.92 -4.49
CA ALA A 124 9.74 12.89 -5.88
C ALA A 124 11.18 13.44 -5.93
N GLU A 125 12.15 12.66 -6.42
CA GLU A 125 13.51 13.16 -6.62
C GLU A 125 13.53 14.11 -7.83
N GLY A 126 13.99 15.35 -7.62
CA GLY A 126 14.13 16.34 -8.68
C GLY A 126 12.90 17.21 -8.97
N GLN A 127 11.80 17.04 -8.21
CA GLN A 127 10.62 17.92 -8.25
C GLN A 127 10.12 18.19 -6.83
N ALA A 128 9.72 19.43 -6.51
CA ALA A 128 9.19 19.80 -5.19
C ALA A 128 7.72 19.37 -5.00
N LEU A 129 7.43 18.09 -5.24
CA LEU A 129 6.09 17.49 -5.17
C LEU A 129 5.95 16.51 -4.00
N ASP A 130 6.64 16.78 -2.90
CA ASP A 130 6.52 16.00 -1.67
C ASP A 130 5.06 15.98 -1.20
N THR A 131 4.50 14.78 -1.10
CA THR A 131 3.10 14.59 -0.74
C THR A 131 3.02 13.82 0.57
N GLN A 132 2.36 14.43 1.55
CA GLN A 132 2.04 13.79 2.82
C GLN A 132 0.55 13.46 2.88
N THR A 133 0.25 12.20 3.16
CA THR A 133 -1.11 11.69 3.30
C THR A 133 -1.32 11.17 4.71
N ILE A 134 -2.34 11.69 5.39
CA ILE A 134 -2.82 11.18 6.68
C ILE A 134 -4.18 10.55 6.45
N GLY A 135 -4.34 9.31 6.92
CA GLY A 135 -5.58 8.56 6.82
C GLY A 135 -6.07 8.09 8.19
N VAL A 136 -7.38 8.15 8.41
CA VAL A 136 -8.05 7.47 9.53
C VAL A 136 -9.13 6.56 8.96
N ASN A 137 -9.24 5.35 9.49
CA ASN A 137 -10.20 4.36 9.01
C ASN A 137 -10.89 3.65 10.17
N ALA A 138 -12.10 3.14 9.89
CA ALA A 138 -12.86 2.30 10.78
C ALA A 138 -13.44 1.11 10.00
N LYS A 139 -13.55 -0.04 10.66
CA LYS A 139 -14.05 -1.30 10.08
C LYS A 139 -14.99 -2.01 11.04
N PHE A 140 -16.13 -2.44 10.49
CA PHE A 140 -17.13 -3.25 11.16
C PHE A 140 -17.18 -4.64 10.52
N ARG A 141 -17.19 -5.69 11.33
CA ARG A 141 -17.32 -7.10 10.91
C ARG A 141 -18.61 -7.67 11.49
N PHE A 142 -19.34 -8.44 10.70
CA PHE A 142 -20.57 -9.13 11.07
C PHE A 142 -20.54 -10.57 10.57
#